data_AF-A0A011PB92-F1
#
_entry.id   AF-A0A011PB92-F1
#
_cell.length_a   1.000
_cell.length_b   1.000
_cell.length_c   1.000
_cell.angle_alpha   90.00
_cell.angle_beta   90.00
_cell.angle_gamma   90.00
#
_symmetry.space_group_name_H-M   'P 1'
#
loop_
_entity.id
_entity.type
_entity.pdbx_description
1 polymer ?
#
loop_
_entity_poly.entity_id
_entity_poly.type
_entity_poly.pdbx_seq_one_letter_code
_entity_poly.pdbx_strand_id
1 'polypeptide(L)' 'MLKRGDYYRDSATNYEQLCVQRNAARWIKALTRFGFIPAAA' A
#
# COMPACT_ATOMS: atom_id res chain seq x y z
N MET A 1 18.23 17.27 -16.23
CA MET A 1 18.76 16.00 -15.71
C MET A 1 18.50 15.97 -14.21
N LEU A 2 17.79 14.94 -13.73
CA LEU A 2 17.40 14.74 -12.33
C LEU A 2 18.63 14.89 -11.43
N LYS A 3 18.74 16.06 -10.77
CA LYS A 3 19.92 16.48 -10.00
C LYS A 3 19.94 15.92 -8.57
N ARG A 4 19.11 14.91 -8.30
CA ARG A 4 19.01 14.15 -7.06
C ARG A 4 18.85 12.71 -7.51
N GLY A 5 19.63 11.78 -6.98
CA GLY A 5 19.59 10.34 -7.33
C GLY A 5 18.29 9.63 -6.92
N ASP A 6 17.18 10.36 -6.88
CA ASP A 6 15.85 9.85 -6.58
C ASP A 6 15.23 9.34 -7.89
N TYR A 7 14.59 8.17 -7.81
CA TYR A 7 13.82 7.64 -8.92
C TYR A 7 12.72 8.62 -9.32
N TYR A 8 12.44 8.71 -10.62
CA TYR A 8 11.32 9.51 -11.12
C TYR A 8 10.04 9.07 -10.41
N ARG A 9 9.38 10.02 -9.75
CA ARG A 9 8.08 9.82 -9.13
C ARG A 9 7.16 10.93 -9.62
N ASP A 10 6.04 10.54 -10.20
CA ASP A 10 5.03 11.48 -10.65
C ASP A 10 4.39 12.16 -9.45
N SER A 11 4.47 13.49 -9.37
CA SER A 11 3.96 14.27 -8.24
C SER A 11 2.44 14.37 -8.20
N ALA A 12 1.75 14.14 -9.31
CA ALA A 12 0.29 14.11 -9.37
C ALA A 12 -0.27 12.74 -8.98
N THR A 13 0.57 11.69 -8.99
CA THR A 13 0.15 10.32 -8.67
C THR A 13 0.28 10.02 -7.18
N ASN A 14 -0.85 9.69 -6.54
CA ASN A 14 -0.85 9.17 -5.18
C ASN A 14 -0.50 7.67 -5.15
N TYR A 15 0.79 7.36 -5.13
CA TYR A 15 1.28 5.99 -5.09
C TYR A 15 0.91 5.24 -3.80
N GLU A 16 0.73 5.92 -2.67
CA GLU A 16 0.32 5.27 -1.42
C GLU A 16 -1.08 4.70 -1.54
N GLN A 17 -2.01 5.49 -2.09
CA GLN A 17 -3.37 5.05 -2.38
C GLN A 17 -3.38 3.87 -3.36
N LEU A 18 -2.56 3.90 -4.41
CA LEU A 18 -2.44 2.79 -5.36
C LEU A 18 -1.92 1.49 -4.69
N CYS A 19 -0.91 1.62 -3.83
CA CYS A 19 -0.38 0.49 -3.07
C CYS A 19 -1.44 -0.11 -2.15
N VAL A 20 -2.19 0.72 -1.42
CA VAL A 20 -3.28 0.28 -0.56
C VAL A 20 -4.37 -0.40 -1.38
N GLN A 21 -4.84 0.20 -2.47
CA GLN A 21 -5.90 -0.37 -3.31
C GLN A 21 -5.54 -1.77 -3.83
N ARG A 22 -4.28 -1.99 -4.22
CA ARG A 22 -3.84 -3.29 -4.75
C ARG A 22 -3.66 -4.37 -3.69
N ASN A 23 -3.25 -4.00 -2.47
CA ASN A 23 -2.77 -4.97 -1.49
C ASN A 23 -3.68 -5.11 -0.26
N ALA A 24 -4.53 -4.12 0.05
CA ALA A 24 -5.26 -4.04 1.31
C ALA A 24 -6.06 -5.31 1.60
N ALA A 25 -6.84 -5.81 0.64
CA ALA A 25 -7.66 -7.02 0.86
C ALA A 25 -6.82 -8.25 1.24
N ARG A 26 -5.64 -8.43 0.64
CA ARG A 26 -4.74 -9.55 0.94
C ARG A 26 -4.15 -9.41 2.34
N TRP A 27 -3.74 -8.20 2.71
CA TRP A 27 -3.21 -7.92 4.05
C TRP A 27 -4.28 -8.08 5.12
N ILE A 28 -5.48 -7.54 4.92
CA ILE A 28 -6.61 -7.71 5.85
C ILE A 28 -6.88 -9.20 6.06
N LYS A 29 -6.96 -10.00 4.99
CA LYS A 29 -7.15 -11.45 5.10
C LYS A 29 -6.05 -12.13 5.91
N ALA A 30 -4.79 -11.76 5.70
CA ALA A 30 -3.66 -12.33 6.43
C ALA A 30 -3.70 -11.93 7.92
N LEU A 31 -3.91 -10.65 8.20
CA LEU A 31 -3.98 -10.12 9.55
C LEU A 31 -5.13 -10.73 10.35
N THR A 32 -6.30 -10.92 9.72
CA THR A 32 -7.42 -11.66 10.33
C THR A 32 -7.06 -13.12 10.58
N ARG A 33 -6.44 -13.81 9.60
CA ARG A 33 -6.06 -15.23 9.75
C ARG A 33 -5.08 -15.46 10.91
N PHE A 34 -4.13 -14.55 11.10
CA PHE A 34 -3.13 -14.67 12.16
C PHE A 34 -3.57 -14.03 13.49
N GLY A 35 -4.80 -13.50 13.57
CA GLY A 35 -5.36 -12.96 14.80
C GLY A 35 -4.82 -11.59 15.20
N PHE A 36 -4.17 -10.86 14.29
CA PHE A 36 -3.69 -9.50 14.56
C PHE A 36 -4.81 -8.46 14.56
N ILE A 37 -5.89 -8.72 13.82
CA ILE A 37 -7.11 -7.91 13.80
C ILE A 37 -8.34 -8.81 13.89
N PRO A 38 -9.44 -8.35 14.50
CA PRO A 38 -10.68 -9.12 14.52
C PRO A 38 -11.19 -9.36 13.10
N ALA A 39 -11.84 -10.51 12.89
CA ALA A 39 -12.63 -10.71 11.69
C ALA A 39 -13.76 -9.67 11.70
N ALA A 40 -13.91 -8.94 10.59
CA ALA A 40 -15.07 -8.08 10.43
C ALA A 40 -16.33 -8.95 10.53
N ALA A 41 -17.28 -8.51 11.37
CA ALA A 41 -18.56 -9.18 11.58
C ALA A 41 -19.42 -9.21 10.31
#